data_AF-J0WZC0-F1
#
_entry.id   AF-J0WZC0-F1
#
_cell.length_a   1.000
_cell.length_b   1.000
_cell.length_c   1.000
_cell.angle_alpha   90.00
_cell.angle_beta   90.00
_cell.angle_gamma   90.00
#
_symmetry.space_group_name_H-M   'P 1'
#
loop_
_entity.id
_entity.type
_entity.pdbx_description
1 polymer ?
#
loop_
_entity_poly.entity_id
_entity_poly.type
_entity_poly.pdbx_seq_one_letter_code
_entity_poly.pdbx_strand_id
1 'polypeptide(L)' 'LVHAGPAKSYLRLVERFYWPRMRKDVEEFCRTCDHCQKTKDSNFTRYGLL' A
#
# COMPACT_ATOMS: atom_id res chain seq x y z
N LEU A 1 -3.41 -6.86 9.10
CA LEU A 1 -4.55 -6.18 8.43
C LEU A 1 -4.19 -4.79 7.85
N VAL A 2 -3.12 -4.13 8.30
CA VAL A 2 -2.72 -2.77 7.85
C VAL A 2 -1.87 -2.76 6.57
N HIS A 3 -1.61 -3.94 5.97
CA HIS A 3 -0.72 -4.09 4.81
C HIS A 3 -1.45 -4.59 3.55
N ALA A 4 -2.78 -4.43 3.47
CA ALA A 4 -3.61 -4.95 2.37
C ALA A 4 -3.48 -4.18 1.02
N GLY A 5 -2.46 -3.31 0.90
CA GLY A 5 -2.27 -2.40 -0.23
C GLY A 5 -3.03 -1.07 -0.06
N PRO A 6 -2.56 0.01 -0.70
CA PRO A 6 -3.05 1.36 -0.46
C PRO A 6 -4.54 1.54 -0.78
N ALA A 7 -5.06 0.84 -1.79
CA ALA A 7 -6.48 0.91 -2.16
C ALA A 7 -7.41 0.30 -1.10
N LYS A 8 -7.08 -0.88 -0.56
CA LYS A 8 -7.87 -1.52 0.52
C LYS A 8 -7.76 -0.74 1.83
N SER A 9 -6.57 -0.25 2.15
CA SER A 9 -6.36 0.63 3.32
C SER A 9 -7.19 1.92 3.20
N TYR A 10 -7.22 2.54 2.02
CA TYR A 10 -8.01 3.73 1.76
C TYR A 10 -9.51 3.48 1.89
N LEU A 11 -10.03 2.40 1.27
CA LEU A 11 -11.46 2.05 1.34
C LEU A 11 -11.91 1.85 2.79
N ARG A 12 -11.10 1.20 3.62
CA ARG A 12 -11.47 0.95 5.01
C ARG A 12 -11.38 2.18 5.90
N LEU A 13 -10.44 3.08 5.60
CA LEU A 13 -10.31 4.34 6.31
C LEU A 13 -11.47 5.28 5.94
N VAL A 14 -11.87 5.33 4.65
CA VAL A 14 -12.92 6.27 4.19
C VAL A 14 -14.30 5.93 4.72
N GLU A 15 -14.53 4.66 5.08
CA GLU A 15 -15.73 4.21 5.78
C GLU A 15 -15.90 4.83 7.18
N ARG A 16 -14.82 5.31 7.81
CA ARG A 16 -14.83 5.79 9.20
C ARG A 16 -14.31 7.21 9.37
N PHE A 17 -13.44 7.67 8.47
CA PHE A 17 -12.74 8.93 8.55
C PHE A 17 -12.58 9.52 7.15
N TYR A 18 -12.80 10.83 7.01
CA TYR A 18 -12.62 11.53 5.73
C TYR A 18 -11.81 12.79 5.94
N TRP A 19 -10.78 12.99 5.10
CA TRP A 19 -10.03 14.24 5.04
C TRP A 19 -9.53 14.52 3.61
N PRO A 20 -9.31 15.80 3.26
CA PRO A 20 -8.77 16.16 1.96
C PRO A 20 -7.37 15.55 1.78
N ARG A 21 -7.13 14.96 0.60
CA ARG A 21 -5.86 14.28 0.20
C ARG A 21 -5.56 12.94 0.87
N MET A 22 -6.51 12.38 1.60
CA MET A 22 -6.41 11.05 2.23
C MET A 22 -5.87 9.93 1.34
N ARG A 23 -6.23 9.90 0.05
CA ARG A 23 -5.68 8.93 -0.89
C ARG A 23 -4.15 9.04 -1.03
N LYS A 24 -3.63 10.27 -1.04
CA LYS A 24 -2.20 10.57 -1.14
C LYS A 24 -1.46 10.21 0.16
N ASP A 25 -2.03 10.55 1.31
CA ASP A 25 -1.49 10.17 2.62
C ASP A 25 -1.42 8.65 2.79
N VAL A 26 -2.48 7.93 2.43
CA VAL A 26 -2.50 6.45 2.51
C VAL A 26 -1.49 5.82 1.55
N GLU A 27 -1.30 6.40 0.36
CA GLU A 27 -0.28 5.95 -0.57
C GLU A 27 1.14 6.19 -0.03
N GLU A 28 1.40 7.36 0.53
CA GLU A 28 2.69 7.71 1.13
C GLU A 28 3.00 6.86 2.36
N PHE A 29 1.99 6.58 3.20
CA PHE A 29 2.09 5.66 4.32
C PHE A 29 2.44 4.23 3.86
N CYS A 30 1.78 3.73 2.81
CA CYS A 30 2.11 2.42 2.25
C CYS A 30 3.50 2.39 1.59
N ARG A 31 4.00 3.52 1.06
CA ARG A 31 5.35 3.64 0.49
C ARG A 31 6.45 3.66 1.57
N THR A 32 6.20 4.31 2.70
CA THR A 32 7.16 4.41 3.83
C THR A 32 7.12 3.21 4.77
N CYS A 33 6.05 2.41 4.73
CA CYS A 33 5.90 1.24 5.58
C CYS A 33 6.80 0.08 5.11
N ASP A 34 7.83 -0.24 5.89
CA ASP A 34 8.79 -1.33 5.66
C ASP A 34 8.10 -2.70 5.48
N HIS A 35 7.06 -2.99 6.28
CA HIS A 35 6.27 -4.22 6.14
C HIS A 35 5.52 -4.28 4.80
N CYS A 36 4.94 -3.17 4.34
CA CYS A 36 4.27 -3.11 3.03
C CYS A 36 5.29 -3.30 1.89
N GLN A 37 6.47 -2.68 1.99
CA GLN A 37 7.52 -2.81 0.98
C GLN A 37 8.09 -4.23 0.90
N LYS A 38 8.33 -4.88 2.05
CA LYS A 38 8.83 -6.27 2.11
C LYS A 38 7.79 -7.31 1.69
N THR A 39 6.51 -7.04 1.96
CA THR A 39 5.40 -7.96 1.63
C THR A 39 4.92 -7.80 0.19
N LYS A 40 5.14 -6.63 -0.41
CA LYS A 40 4.97 -6.41 -1.83
C LYS A 40 6.13 -7.11 -2.51
N ASP A 41 6.03 -8.43 -2.59
CA ASP A 41 6.90 -9.29 -3.38
C ASP A 41 7.12 -8.55 -4.69
N SER A 42 8.37 -8.15 -4.92
CA SER A 42 8.75 -7.57 -6.19
C SER A 42 8.24 -8.56 -7.20
N ASN A 43 7.21 -8.18 -7.96
CA ASN A 43 6.89 -8.85 -9.20
C ASN A 43 8.02 -8.54 -10.19
N PHE A 44 9.27 -8.86 -9.81
CA PHE A 44 10.19 -9.58 -10.65
C PHE A 44 9.43 -10.84 -11.09
N THR A 45 8.51 -10.61 -12.02
CA THR A 45 8.31 -11.50 -13.13
C THR A 45 9.69 -12.08 -13.45
N ARG A 46 9.71 -13.40 -13.50
CA ARG A 46 10.86 -14.27 -13.75
C ARG A 46 11.47 -13.97 -15.13
N TYR A 47 11.95 -12.76 -15.36
CA TYR A 47 12.72 -12.39 -16.53
C TYR A 47 14.19 -12.53 -16.16
N GLY A 48 14.73 -13.71 -16.44
CA GLY A 48 16.18 -13.92 -16.51
C GLY A 48 16.87 -14.20 -15.19
N LEU A 49 16.71 -15.41 -14.67
CA LEU A 49 17.84 -16.08 -14.01
C LEU A 49 18.77 -16.51 -15.16
N LEU A 50 19.79 -15.70 -15.45
CA LEU A 50 20.96 -16.12 -16.23
C LEU A 50 21.89 -16.92 -15.31
#